data_AF-A0A381UIG7-F1
#
_entry.id   AF-A0A381UIG7-F1
#
_cell.length_a   1.000
_cell.length_b   1.000
_cell.length_c   1.000
_cell.angle_alpha   90.00
_cell.angle_beta   90.00
_cell.angle_gamma   90.00
#
_symmetry.space_group_name_H-M   'P 1'
#
loop_
_entity.id
_entity.type
_entity.pdbx_description
1 polymer ?
#
loop_
_entity_poly.entity_id
_entity_poly.type
_entity_poly.pdbx_seq_one_letter_code
_entity_poly.pdbx_strand_id
1 'polypeptide(L)'
;MTTANNANNNLSPWKPAQSGNPSGRPKDTRDLADYVLETTGGGKELVDALVSIDRGVMPNVAVQEGSRPRKDQQVRPADQLKAIEMLLDRGFGRSPQHLDIAHSVTDRPLKYLFDATLQLLLENARQLEEGSGVVVVEDGQVVPK
;
A
#
# COMPACT_ATOMS: atom_id res chain seq x y z
N MET A 1 43.29 -1.13 -1.08
CA MET A 1 42.18 -0.21 -0.79
C MET A 1 41.81 -0.38 0.67
N THR A 2 42.07 0.62 1.51
CA THR A 2 41.80 0.57 2.95
C THR A 2 40.42 1.17 3.19
N THR A 3 39.40 0.34 3.38
CA THR A 3 38.07 0.80 3.79
C THR A 3 38.12 1.24 5.24
N ALA A 4 37.94 2.54 5.47
CA ALA A 4 37.92 3.14 6.80
C ALA A 4 36.71 2.61 7.60
N ASN A 5 36.96 1.64 8.48
CA ASN A 5 36.04 1.29 9.56
C ASN A 5 36.08 2.43 10.58
N ASN A 6 35.13 3.36 10.47
CA ASN A 6 34.94 4.42 11.45
C ASN A 6 34.52 3.76 12.78
N ALA A 7 35.33 3.85 13.85
CA ALA A 7 35.06 3.17 15.12
C ALA A 7 33.81 3.67 15.88
N ASN A 8 33.13 4.71 15.36
CA ASN A 8 31.98 5.35 16.01
C ASN A 8 30.61 4.85 15.52
N ASN A 9 30.54 3.82 14.69
CA ASN A 9 29.26 3.20 14.33
C ASN A 9 29.00 1.99 15.23
N ASN A 10 27.90 2.01 15.99
CA ASN A 10 27.42 0.90 16.82
C ASN A 10 26.94 -0.31 15.98
N LEU A 11 27.56 -0.56 14.83
CA LEU A 11 27.20 -1.61 13.88
C LEU A 11 28.20 -2.76 14.02
N SER A 12 27.67 -3.93 14.36
CA SER A 12 28.47 -5.16 14.36
C SER A 12 28.99 -5.48 12.96
N PRO A 13 30.24 -5.99 12.82
CA PRO A 13 30.79 -6.41 11.53
C PRO A 13 29.89 -7.41 10.80
N TRP A 14 29.79 -7.27 9.48
CA TRP A 14 29.04 -8.17 8.61
C TRP A 14 29.59 -9.60 8.66
N LYS A 15 28.72 -10.61 8.83
CA LYS A 15 29.12 -12.01 8.70
C LYS A 15 29.10 -12.45 7.22
N PRO A 16 30.00 -13.34 6.78
CA PRO A 16 29.91 -13.95 5.45
C PRO A 16 28.50 -14.55 5.23
N ALA A 17 27.90 -14.29 4.07
CA ALA A 17 26.53 -14.65 3.70
C ALA A 17 25.39 -13.90 4.45
N GLN A 18 25.69 -12.87 5.23
CA GLN A 18 24.68 -11.99 5.83
C GLN A 18 24.59 -10.67 5.05
N SER A 19 23.45 -10.42 4.40
CA SER A 19 23.13 -9.16 3.75
C SER A 19 22.06 -8.39 4.54
N GLY A 20 22.12 -7.06 4.50
CA GLY A 20 21.12 -6.19 5.14
C GLY A 20 21.37 -5.92 6.62
N ASN A 21 21.00 -4.71 7.07
CA ASN A 21 21.31 -4.20 8.42
C ASN A 21 21.06 -5.25 9.52
N PRO A 22 22.09 -5.70 10.27
CA PRO A 22 21.93 -6.74 11.28
C PRO A 22 21.02 -6.33 12.43
N SER A 23 20.88 -5.02 12.71
CA SER A 23 19.91 -4.51 13.67
C SER A 23 18.47 -4.43 13.11
N GLY A 24 18.26 -4.87 11.87
CA GLY A 24 16.98 -4.86 11.19
C GLY A 24 16.51 -3.46 10.83
N ARG A 25 15.20 -3.32 10.63
CA ARG A 25 14.56 -2.00 10.54
C ARG A 25 14.67 -1.32 11.92
N PRO A 26 15.12 -0.07 12.02
CA PRO A 26 15.11 0.68 13.26
C PRO A 26 13.70 0.65 13.87
N LYS A 27 13.60 0.20 15.13
CA LYS A 27 12.37 0.31 15.92
C LYS A 27 12.01 1.82 15.96
N ASP A 28 10.72 2.14 15.83
CA ASP A 28 10.17 3.52 15.76
C ASP A 28 10.20 4.22 14.38
N THR A 29 10.64 3.57 13.29
CA THR A 29 10.36 4.10 11.92
C THR A 29 8.92 3.87 11.46
N ARG A 30 8.16 3.05 12.19
CA ARG A 30 6.71 2.88 11.97
C ARG A 30 5.99 4.17 12.38
N ASP A 31 6.44 4.75 13.50
CA ASP A 31 5.89 5.97 14.08
C ASP A 31 5.97 7.15 13.13
N LEU A 32 7.06 7.35 12.39
CA LEU A 32 7.16 8.51 11.50
C LEU A 32 6.20 8.43 10.31
N ALA A 33 6.09 7.27 9.66
CA ALA A 33 5.22 7.12 8.51
C ALA A 33 3.75 7.24 8.93
N ASP A 34 3.39 6.60 10.04
CA ASP A 34 2.04 6.65 10.60
C ASP A 34 1.72 8.08 11.09
N TYR A 35 2.66 8.74 11.76
CA TYR A 35 2.56 10.14 12.16
C TYR A 35 2.37 11.07 10.95
N VAL A 36 3.14 10.91 9.88
CA VAL A 36 2.96 11.71 8.66
C VAL A 36 1.58 11.46 8.04
N LEU A 37 1.12 10.21 7.97
CA LEU A 37 -0.22 9.89 7.48
C LEU A 37 -1.31 10.54 8.34
N GLU A 38 -1.23 10.44 9.66
CA GLU A 38 -2.20 11.01 10.59
C GLU A 38 -2.21 12.54 10.52
N THR A 39 -1.03 13.16 10.56
CA THR A 39 -0.89 14.62 10.58
C THR A 39 -1.25 15.30 9.26
N THR A 40 -1.17 14.60 8.14
CA THR A 40 -1.43 15.18 6.80
C THR A 40 -2.77 14.75 6.21
N GLY A 41 -3.65 14.13 7.00
CA GLY A 41 -4.95 13.64 6.54
C GLY A 41 -4.82 12.58 5.45
N GLY A 42 -3.93 11.62 5.64
CA GLY A 42 -3.62 10.57 4.66
C GLY A 42 -2.77 11.05 3.49
N GLY A 43 -1.95 12.08 3.68
CA GLY A 43 -1.10 12.66 2.64
C GLY A 43 -1.77 13.73 1.79
N LYS A 44 -3.06 14.03 2.01
CA LYS A 44 -3.81 15.02 1.24
C LYS A 44 -3.17 16.41 1.30
N GLU A 45 -2.76 16.84 2.49
CA GLU A 45 -2.14 18.17 2.65
C GLU A 45 -0.83 18.31 1.87
N LEU A 46 -0.04 17.22 1.77
CA LEU A 46 1.19 17.19 0.98
C LEU A 46 0.89 17.28 -0.51
N VAL A 47 -0.16 16.60 -0.97
CA VAL A 47 -0.62 16.68 -2.36
C VAL A 47 -1.12 18.08 -2.69
N ASP A 48 -1.94 18.68 -1.81
CA ASP A 48 -2.46 20.05 -1.99
C ASP A 48 -1.31 21.08 -2.03
N ALA A 49 -0.26 20.88 -1.23
CA ALA A 49 0.94 21.70 -1.28
C ALA A 49 1.71 21.55 -2.60
N LEU A 50 1.91 20.32 -3.09
CA LEU A 50 2.55 20.07 -4.39
C LEU A 50 1.76 20.68 -5.56
N VAL A 51 0.43 20.57 -5.53
CA VAL A 51 -0.45 21.20 -6.52
C VAL A 51 -0.38 22.73 -6.45
N SER A 52 -0.21 23.30 -5.25
CA SER A 52 0.01 24.74 -5.09
C SER A 52 1.31 25.18 -5.74
N ILE A 53 2.40 24.43 -5.52
CA ILE A 53 3.72 24.68 -6.12
C ILE A 53 3.65 24.60 -7.65
N ASP A 54 3.05 23.55 -8.20
CA ASP A 54 2.82 23.38 -9.65
C ASP A 54 2.11 24.60 -10.26
N ARG A 55 1.10 25.13 -9.56
CA ARG A 55 0.37 26.34 -9.97
C ARG A 55 1.13 27.65 -9.73
N GLY A 56 2.35 27.60 -9.19
CA GLY A 56 3.17 28.76 -8.88
C GLY A 56 2.78 29.51 -7.60
N VAL A 57 1.93 28.91 -6.78
CA VAL A 57 1.48 29.46 -5.49
C VAL A 57 2.31 28.85 -4.37
N MET A 58 2.87 29.69 -3.50
CA MET A 58 3.58 29.19 -2.33
C MET A 58 2.62 28.50 -1.37
N PRO A 59 2.82 27.21 -1.04
CA PRO A 59 2.02 26.54 -0.04
C PRO A 59 2.25 27.18 1.34
N ASN A 60 1.22 27.14 2.18
CA ASN A 60 1.29 27.64 3.55
C ASN A 60 2.12 26.69 4.43
N VAL A 61 3.44 26.75 4.29
CA VAL A 61 4.36 26.07 5.19
C VAL A 61 4.65 27.02 6.33
N ALA A 62 4.41 26.59 7.57
CA ALA A 62 4.82 27.33 8.76
C ALA A 62 6.33 27.58 8.66
N VAL A 63 6.68 28.82 8.33
CA VAL A 63 8.06 29.28 8.31
C VAL A 63 8.59 29.17 9.74
N GLN A 64 9.77 28.60 9.94
CA GLN A 64 10.42 28.52 11.26
C GLN A 64 10.26 29.86 12.01
N GLU A 65 9.79 29.80 13.26
CA GLU A 65 9.53 30.98 14.10
C GLU A 65 10.71 31.94 14.04
N GLY A 66 10.51 33.11 13.41
CA GLY A 66 11.53 34.15 13.23
C GLY A 66 11.90 34.47 11.79
N SER A 67 11.54 33.63 10.80
CA SER A 67 11.73 33.99 9.38
C SER A 67 10.49 34.70 8.84
N ARG A 68 10.67 35.92 8.34
CA ARG A 68 9.61 36.67 7.65
C ARG A 68 9.32 35.99 6.30
N PRO A 69 8.06 35.76 5.92
CA PRO A 69 7.74 35.34 4.57
C PRO A 69 8.26 36.41 3.61
N ARG A 70 9.12 36.03 2.66
CA ARG A 70 9.69 36.99 1.72
C ARG A 70 8.55 37.48 0.82
N LYS A 71 8.46 38.80 0.65
CA LYS A 71 7.51 39.45 -0.27
C LYS A 71 7.67 38.97 -1.72
N ASP A 72 8.86 38.45 -2.04
CA ASP A 72 9.24 37.91 -3.35
C ASP A 72 9.35 36.37 -3.34
N GLN A 73 8.64 35.69 -2.43
CA GLN A 73 8.63 34.23 -2.38
C GLN A 73 7.78 33.70 -3.54
N GLN A 74 8.35 33.76 -4.74
CA GLN A 74 7.80 33.19 -5.95
C GLN A 74 8.36 31.79 -6.15
N VAL A 75 7.52 30.87 -6.60
CA VAL A 75 7.93 29.50 -6.90
C VAL A 75 8.83 29.54 -8.12
N ARG A 76 10.00 28.90 -8.05
CA ARG A 76 10.89 28.82 -9.21
C ARG A 76 10.34 27.82 -10.22
N PRO A 77 10.55 28.01 -11.53
CA PRO A 77 10.14 27.02 -12.53
C PRO A 77 10.71 25.61 -12.28
N ALA A 78 11.90 25.50 -11.67
CA ALA A 78 12.48 24.22 -11.28
C ALA A 78 11.66 23.51 -10.19
N ASP A 79 11.10 24.25 -9.24
CA ASP A 79 10.27 23.70 -8.16
C ASP A 79 8.92 23.23 -8.72
N GLN A 80 8.36 23.97 -9.69
CA GLN A 80 7.18 23.54 -10.45
C GLN A 80 7.42 22.22 -11.18
N LEU A 81 8.49 22.15 -11.98
CA LEU A 81 8.85 20.92 -12.69
C LEU A 81 9.07 19.75 -11.73
N LYS A 82 9.66 20.01 -10.55
CA LYS A 82 9.86 18.98 -9.54
C LYS A 82 8.54 18.51 -8.91
N ALA A 83 7.61 19.41 -8.64
CA ALA A 83 6.29 19.07 -8.13
C ALA A 83 5.50 18.21 -9.14
N ILE A 84 5.55 18.57 -10.43
CA ILE A 84 4.97 17.78 -11.52
C ILE A 84 5.59 16.38 -11.56
N GLU A 85 6.92 16.26 -11.54
CA GLU A 85 7.63 14.98 -11.54
C GLU A 85 7.18 14.09 -10.36
N MET A 86 7.12 14.66 -9.15
CA MET A 86 6.70 13.91 -7.96
C MET A 86 5.24 13.43 -8.02
N LEU A 87 4.35 14.25 -8.58
CA LEU A 87 2.95 13.89 -8.79
C LEU A 87 2.80 12.80 -9.87
N LEU A 88 3.57 12.87 -10.95
CA LEU A 88 3.56 11.86 -12.01
C LEU A 88 4.08 10.51 -11.50
N ASP A 89 5.21 10.52 -10.78
CA ASP A 89 5.86 9.31 -10.26
C ASP A 89 5.00 8.56 -9.24
N ARG A 90 4.13 9.27 -8.50
CA ARG A 90 3.33 8.68 -7.41
C ARG A 90 1.83 8.63 -7.66
N GLY A 91 1.27 9.57 -8.43
CA GLY A 91 -0.17 9.73 -8.61
C GLY A 91 -0.80 8.77 -9.60
N PHE A 92 -0.06 8.37 -10.65
CA PHE A 92 -0.58 7.44 -11.66
C PHE A 92 -0.29 5.97 -11.35
N GLY A 93 0.40 5.70 -10.24
CA GLY A 93 0.81 4.35 -9.83
C GLY A 93 1.88 3.73 -10.74
N ARG A 94 2.40 2.58 -10.31
CA ARG A 94 3.14 1.68 -11.20
C ARG A 94 2.11 0.94 -12.04
N SER A 95 2.43 0.64 -13.30
CA SER A 95 1.60 -0.28 -14.08
C SER A 95 1.39 -1.57 -13.29
N PRO A 96 0.18 -2.17 -13.30
CA PRO A 96 -0.05 -3.48 -12.70
C PRO A 96 1.02 -4.43 -13.21
N GLN A 97 1.80 -4.99 -12.29
CA GLN A 97 2.82 -5.96 -12.65
C GLN A 97 2.07 -7.15 -13.26
N HIS A 98 2.31 -7.41 -14.55
CA HIS A 98 1.75 -8.58 -15.21
C HIS A 98 2.38 -9.80 -14.53
N LEU A 99 1.68 -10.36 -13.55
CA LEU A 99 2.03 -11.65 -13.01
C LEU A 99 1.66 -12.65 -14.10
N ASP A 100 2.65 -13.19 -14.80
CA ASP A 100 2.47 -14.45 -15.53
C ASP A 100 2.19 -15.53 -14.48
N ILE A 101 0.94 -15.59 -14.02
CA ILE A 101 0.42 -16.75 -13.36
C ILE A 101 0.39 -17.79 -14.46
N ALA A 102 1.41 -18.64 -14.51
CA ALA A 102 1.41 -19.86 -15.30
C ALA A 102 0.32 -20.78 -14.75
N HIS A 103 -0.94 -20.42 -14.97
CA HIS A 103 -2.07 -21.26 -14.62
C HIS A 103 -2.11 -22.36 -15.68
N SER A 104 -1.51 -23.50 -15.31
CA SER A 104 -1.72 -24.73 -16.05
C SER A 104 -3.23 -25.00 -16.03
N VAL A 105 -3.86 -24.98 -17.21
CA VAL A 105 -5.26 -25.40 -17.45
C VAL A 105 -5.50 -26.86 -17.03
N THR A 106 -4.45 -27.56 -16.62
CA THR A 106 -4.44 -28.93 -16.12
C THR A 106 -4.78 -29.07 -14.63
N ASP A 107 -4.80 -27.99 -13.85
CA ASP A 107 -5.43 -28.03 -12.53
C ASP A 107 -6.93 -27.95 -12.75
N ARG A 108 -7.55 -29.11 -13.01
CA ARG A 108 -9.01 -29.26 -13.02
C ARG A 108 -9.44 -29.41 -11.55
N PRO A 109 -9.83 -28.35 -10.82
CA PRO A 109 -10.38 -28.49 -9.48
C PRO A 109 -11.65 -29.36 -9.46
N LEU A 110 -12.28 -29.54 -10.62
CA LEU A 110 -13.48 -30.34 -10.81
C LEU A 110 -13.23 -31.85 -10.98
N LYS A 111 -11.97 -32.31 -11.14
CA LYS A 111 -11.72 -33.76 -11.33
C LYS A 111 -12.05 -34.59 -10.08
N TYR A 112 -12.07 -33.94 -8.91
CA TYR A 112 -12.38 -34.57 -7.62
C TYR A 112 -13.80 -34.26 -7.12
N LEU A 113 -14.60 -33.52 -7.89
CA LEU A 113 -16.02 -33.35 -7.57
C LEU A 113 -16.77 -34.52 -8.20
N PHE A 114 -17.20 -35.47 -7.37
CA PHE A 114 -18.10 -36.53 -7.79
C PHE A 114 -19.43 -35.94 -8.26
N ASP A 115 -20.08 -36.59 -9.23
CA ASP A 115 -21.37 -36.15 -9.81
C ASP A 115 -22.44 -35.87 -8.74
N ALA A 116 -22.42 -36.63 -7.63
CA ALA A 116 -23.31 -36.40 -6.50
C ALA A 116 -23.12 -35.02 -5.85
N THR A 117 -21.88 -34.54 -5.75
CA THR A 117 -21.57 -33.22 -5.19
C THR A 117 -22.02 -32.11 -6.13
N LEU A 118 -21.90 -32.31 -7.44
CA LEU A 118 -22.38 -31.36 -8.44
C LEU A 118 -23.90 -31.29 -8.47
N GLN A 119 -24.58 -32.43 -8.38
CA GLN A 119 -26.05 -32.49 -8.27
C GLN A 119 -26.56 -31.78 -7.01
N LEU A 120 -25.90 -31.98 -5.87
CA LEU A 120 -26.23 -31.30 -4.63
C LEU A 120 -26.08 -29.77 -4.75
N LEU A 121 -25.02 -29.30 -5.42
CA LEU A 121 -24.79 -27.88 -5.64
C LEU A 121 -25.90 -27.26 -6.51
N LEU A 122 -26.34 -27.99 -7.54
CA LEU A 122 -27.38 -27.57 -8.46
C LEU A 122 -28.75 -27.48 -7.76
N GLU A 123 -29.06 -28.46 -6.91
CA GLU A 123 -30.30 -28.47 -6.13
C GLU A 123 -30.31 -27.35 -5.08
N ASN A 124 -29.18 -27.09 -4.42
CA ASN A 124 -29.05 -25.95 -3.51
C ASN A 124 -29.23 -24.60 -4.22
N ALA A 125 -28.65 -24.45 -5.42
CA ALA A 125 -28.81 -23.24 -6.23
C ALA A 125 -30.28 -23.03 -6.66
N ARG A 126 -30.95 -24.12 -7.05
CA ARG A 126 -32.38 -24.11 -7.40
C ARG A 126 -33.25 -23.73 -6.20
N GLN A 127 -32.98 -24.26 -5.02
CA GLN A 127 -33.70 -23.90 -3.79
C GLN A 127 -33.50 -22.43 -3.37
N LEU A 128 -32.30 -21.87 -3.62
CA LEU A 128 -32.02 -20.45 -3.40
C LEU A 128 -32.78 -19.56 -4.40
N GLU A 129 -32.87 -19.95 -5.67
CA GLU A 129 -33.62 -19.24 -6.70
C GLU A 129 -35.14 -19.31 -6.47
N GLU A 130 -35.65 -20.47 -6.04
CA GLU A 130 -37.06 -20.69 -5.70
C GLU A 130 -37.45 -20.08 -4.33
N GLY A 131 -36.52 -19.39 -3.63
CA GLY A 131 -36.77 -18.70 -2.36
C GLY A 131 -36.99 -19.62 -1.16
N SER A 132 -36.74 -20.92 -1.32
CA SER A 132 -36.85 -21.97 -0.29
C SER A 132 -35.52 -22.15 0.44
N GLY A 133 -34.97 -21.08 0.99
CA GLY A 133 -33.72 -21.14 1.75
C GLY A 133 -33.90 -21.83 3.10
N VAL A 134 -33.68 -23.15 3.17
CA VAL A 134 -33.49 -23.84 4.45
C VAL A 134 -32.04 -23.67 4.87
N VAL A 135 -31.81 -22.81 5.86
CA VAL A 135 -30.50 -22.65 6.50
C VAL A 135 -30.36 -23.76 7.54
N VAL A 136 -29.54 -24.76 7.26
CA VAL A 136 -29.14 -25.76 8.26
C VAL A 136 -28.10 -25.12 9.16
N VAL A 137 -28.53 -24.66 10.34
CA VAL A 137 -27.64 -24.29 11.44
C VAL A 137 -27.15 -25.59 12.08
N GLU A 138 -25.87 -25.63 12.47
CA GLU A 138 -25.06 -26.80 12.89
C GLU A 138 -25.65 -27.73 13.98
N ASP A 139 -26.84 -27.49 14.52
CA ASP A 139 -27.47 -28.31 15.57
C ASP A 139 -28.85 -28.86 15.16
N GLY A 140 -28.96 -29.44 13.97
CA GLY A 140 -29.98 -30.46 13.65
C GLY A 140 -31.45 -30.06 13.77
N GLN A 141 -31.78 -28.77 13.88
CA GLN A 141 -33.17 -28.30 13.98
C GLN A 141 -33.51 -27.42 12.77
N VAL A 142 -34.31 -28.01 11.87
CA VAL A 142 -34.85 -27.33 10.69
C VAL A 142 -36.00 -26.43 11.13
N VAL A 143 -35.84 -25.12 11.00
CA VAL A 143 -36.94 -24.16 11.19
C VAL A 143 -37.33 -23.63 9.81
N PRO A 144 -38.56 -23.89 9.32
CA PRO A 144 -39.07 -23.21 8.14
C PRO A 144 -39.35 -21.74 8.47
N LYS A 145 -39.23 -20.87 7.46
CA LYS A 145 -39.63 -19.46 7.57
C LYS A 145 -41.14 -19.32 7.72
#